data_AF-A0A1V3L087-F1
#
_entry.id   AF-A0A1V3L087-F1
#
_cell.length_a   1.000
_cell.length_b   1.000
_cell.length_c   1.000
_cell.angle_alpha   90.00
_cell.angle_beta   90.00
_cell.angle_gamma   90.00
#
_symmetry.space_group_name_H-M   'P 1'
#
loop_
_entity.id
_entity.type
_entity.pdbx_description
1 polymer ?
#
loop_
_entity_poly.entity_id
_entity_poly.type
_entity_poly.pdbx_seq_one_letter_code
_entity_poly.pdbx_strand_id
1 'polypeptide(L)'
;MTKTKSGLSFLWLSVVAFALDLFTKYLVVQKFALYESVNILPIFNLTYVRNYGAAFSFLADHDGWQKYFFIVLAISISLMLMYFLKKNTADQKLQNSAYALIIGGALANMVDRTYHGFVVDFLDFYWDIYHYPVFNIADVAICIGAGLLMIDAFKSEKKKIQDKQAEKSGQK
;
A
#
# COMPACT_ATOMS: atom_id res chain seq x y z
N MET A 1 30.73 -18.77 8.10
CA MET A 1 30.09 -17.48 7.75
C MET A 1 28.61 -17.72 7.52
N THR A 2 27.75 -17.36 8.46
CA THR A 2 26.28 -17.46 8.27
C THR A 2 25.86 -16.43 7.23
N LYS A 3 25.44 -16.88 6.05
CA LYS A 3 24.91 -16.01 4.99
C LYS A 3 23.65 -15.34 5.54
N THR A 4 23.74 -14.06 5.89
CA THR A 4 22.57 -13.29 6.34
C THR A 4 21.57 -13.25 5.19
N LYS A 5 20.33 -13.71 5.44
CA LYS A 5 19.28 -13.69 4.42
C LYS A 5 18.97 -12.24 4.06
N SER A 6 18.84 -11.95 2.77
CA SER A 6 18.46 -10.61 2.30
C SER A 6 16.98 -10.33 2.60
N GLY A 7 16.64 -9.05 2.76
CA GLY A 7 15.27 -8.58 2.86
C GLY A 7 14.39 -8.98 1.67
N LEU A 8 14.98 -9.31 0.50
CA LEU A 8 14.25 -9.84 -0.66
C LEU A 8 13.39 -11.06 -0.35
N SER A 9 13.74 -11.82 0.70
CA SER A 9 12.92 -12.92 1.19
C SER A 9 11.50 -12.53 1.62
N PHE A 10 11.19 -11.23 1.77
CA PHE A 10 9.86 -10.73 2.13
C PHE A 10 8.95 -10.44 0.91
N LEU A 11 9.45 -10.56 -0.33
CA LEU A 11 8.65 -10.31 -1.53
C LEU A 11 7.42 -11.21 -1.67
N TRP A 12 7.35 -12.32 -0.92
CA TRP A 12 6.12 -13.11 -0.86
C TRP A 12 4.93 -12.30 -0.34
N LEU A 13 5.13 -11.32 0.55
CA LEU A 13 4.09 -10.39 1.00
C LEU A 13 3.57 -9.54 -0.17
N SER A 14 4.47 -9.10 -1.05
CA SER A 14 4.09 -8.38 -2.28
C SER A 14 3.22 -9.26 -3.16
N VAL A 15 3.61 -10.53 -3.36
CA VAL A 15 2.85 -11.48 -4.17
C VAL A 15 1.46 -11.74 -3.58
N VAL A 16 1.37 -11.92 -2.26
CA VAL A 16 0.08 -12.14 -1.58
C VAL A 16 -0.82 -10.92 -1.70
N ALA A 17 -0.31 -9.71 -1.37
CA ALA A 17 -1.10 -8.48 -1.47
C ALA A 17 -1.56 -8.22 -2.91
N PHE A 18 -0.67 -8.40 -3.89
CA PHE A 18 -0.96 -8.23 -5.30
C PHE A 18 -2.02 -9.21 -5.80
N ALA A 19 -1.85 -10.51 -5.51
CA ALA A 19 -2.79 -11.54 -5.95
C ALA A 19 -4.17 -11.38 -5.30
N LEU A 20 -4.20 -11.07 -3.99
CA LEU A 20 -5.44 -10.87 -3.26
C LEU A 20 -6.22 -9.65 -3.78
N ASP A 21 -5.53 -8.54 -4.06
CA ASP A 21 -6.15 -7.34 -4.61
C ASP A 21 -6.72 -7.60 -6.02
N LEU A 22 -5.92 -8.14 -6.94
CA LEU A 22 -6.41 -8.42 -8.30
C LEU A 22 -7.56 -9.43 -8.30
N PHE A 23 -7.49 -10.47 -7.45
CA PHE A 23 -8.57 -11.45 -7.34
C PHE A 23 -9.87 -10.83 -6.81
N THR A 24 -9.80 -10.03 -5.76
CA THR A 24 -10.98 -9.39 -5.18
C THR A 24 -11.60 -8.37 -6.14
N LYS A 25 -10.79 -7.57 -6.83
CA LYS A 25 -11.25 -6.65 -7.89
C LYS A 25 -11.92 -7.38 -9.05
N TYR A 26 -11.33 -8.50 -9.49
CA TYR A 26 -11.92 -9.35 -10.51
C TYR A 26 -13.32 -9.82 -10.09
N LEU A 27 -13.49 -10.30 -8.85
CA LEU A 27 -14.79 -10.72 -8.33
C LEU A 27 -15.81 -9.58 -8.31
N VAL A 28 -15.41 -8.37 -7.91
CA VAL A 28 -16.30 -7.20 -7.89
C VAL A 28 -16.76 -6.85 -9.30
N VAL A 29 -15.83 -6.73 -10.25
CA VAL A 29 -16.15 -6.39 -11.65
C VAL A 29 -17.07 -7.44 -12.31
N GLN A 30 -16.97 -8.71 -11.92
CA GLN A 30 -17.83 -9.78 -12.45
C GLN A 30 -19.22 -9.81 -11.82
N LYS A 31 -19.38 -9.35 -10.57
CA LYS A 31 -20.62 -9.53 -9.79
C LYS A 31 -21.44 -8.26 -9.61
N PHE A 32 -20.85 -7.08 -9.82
CA PHE A 32 -21.47 -5.80 -9.52
C PHE A 32 -21.55 -4.94 -10.78
N ALA A 33 -22.67 -4.27 -10.99
CA ALA A 33 -22.76 -3.13 -11.88
C ALA A 33 -22.03 -1.91 -11.28
N LEU A 34 -21.66 -0.96 -12.14
CA LEU A 34 -21.01 0.28 -11.68
C LEU A 34 -21.93 1.03 -10.70
N TYR A 35 -21.38 1.40 -9.53
CA TYR A 35 -22.07 2.01 -8.38
C TYR A 35 -23.10 1.12 -7.67
N GLU A 36 -23.21 -0.15 -8.05
CA GLU A 36 -23.97 -1.12 -7.27
C GLU A 36 -23.31 -1.29 -5.89
N SER A 37 -24.15 -1.25 -4.85
CA SER A 37 -23.74 -1.35 -3.45
C SER A 37 -24.51 -2.47 -2.76
N VAL A 38 -23.79 -3.36 -2.07
CA VAL A 38 -24.38 -4.39 -1.21
C VAL A 38 -23.96 -4.10 0.22
N ASN A 39 -24.94 -3.91 1.11
CA ASN A 39 -24.69 -3.71 2.52
C ASN A 39 -24.26 -5.03 3.18
N ILE A 40 -23.09 -5.03 3.81
CA ILE A 40 -22.54 -6.20 4.51
C ILE A 40 -22.67 -6.04 6.02
N LEU A 41 -22.45 -4.82 6.53
CA LEU A 41 -22.61 -4.45 7.94
C LEU A 41 -23.22 -3.04 8.04
N PRO A 42 -23.75 -2.62 9.21
CA PRO A 42 -24.32 -1.29 9.41
C PRO A 42 -23.38 -0.09 9.15
N ILE A 43 -22.08 -0.34 8.98
CA ILE A 43 -21.03 0.66 8.73
C ILE A 43 -20.19 0.33 7.48
N PHE A 44 -20.56 -0.71 6.72
CA PHE A 44 -19.72 -1.23 5.64
C PHE A 44 -20.54 -1.82 4.49
N ASN A 45 -20.26 -1.32 3.28
CA ASN A 45 -20.77 -1.82 2.01
C ASN A 45 -19.63 -2.38 1.16
N LEU A 46 -19.99 -3.28 0.25
CA LEU A 46 -19.23 -3.54 -0.97
C LEU A 46 -19.85 -2.72 -2.10
N THR A 47 -19.10 -1.76 -2.64
CA THR A 47 -19.61 -0.78 -3.62
C THR A 47 -18.69 -0.65 -4.80
N TYR A 48 -19.08 -1.04 -6.02
CA TYR A 48 -18.18 -0.95 -7.17
C TYR A 48 -17.97 0.49 -7.67
N VAL A 49 -16.77 1.03 -7.49
CA VAL A 49 -16.37 2.37 -7.94
C VAL A 49 -15.17 2.31 -8.90
N ARG A 50 -15.14 3.24 -9.86
CA ARG A 50 -14.00 3.44 -10.77
C ARG A 50 -13.25 4.71 -10.38
N ASN A 51 -12.02 4.56 -9.93
CA ASN A 51 -11.20 5.66 -9.47
C ASN A 51 -10.13 6.04 -10.49
N TYR A 52 -10.34 7.19 -11.13
CA TYR A 52 -9.41 7.78 -12.09
C TYR A 52 -8.31 8.64 -11.43
N GLY A 53 -8.33 8.76 -10.10
CA GLY A 53 -7.48 9.68 -9.35
C GLY A 53 -8.18 11.01 -9.03
N ALA A 54 -9.44 10.95 -8.58
CA ALA A 54 -10.28 12.13 -8.35
C ALA A 54 -9.65 13.19 -7.41
N ALA A 55 -8.78 12.75 -6.50
CA ALA A 55 -8.02 13.65 -5.63
C ALA A 55 -7.11 14.65 -6.38
N PHE A 56 -6.77 14.36 -7.65
CA PHE A 56 -5.99 15.22 -8.53
C PHE A 56 -6.83 15.81 -9.68
N SER A 57 -8.17 15.68 -9.61
CA SER A 57 -9.07 16.21 -10.65
C SER A 57 -9.04 17.74 -10.75
N PHE A 58 -8.57 18.44 -9.72
CA PHE A 58 -8.36 19.90 -9.78
C PHE A 58 -7.23 20.32 -10.75
N LEU A 59 -6.44 19.36 -11.26
CA LEU A 59 -5.40 19.54 -12.28
C LEU A 59 -5.78 18.87 -13.61
N ALA A 60 -7.05 18.50 -13.80
CA ALA A 60 -7.52 17.68 -14.92
C ALA A 60 -8.01 18.49 -16.13
N ASP A 61 -7.50 19.70 -16.35
CA ASP A 61 -7.81 20.46 -17.59
C ASP A 61 -7.46 19.68 -18.87
N HIS A 62 -6.64 18.63 -18.74
CA HIS A 62 -6.44 17.58 -19.73
C HIS A 62 -6.82 16.20 -19.17
N ASP A 63 -7.73 15.49 -19.84
CA ASP A 63 -8.14 14.15 -19.45
C ASP A 63 -7.02 13.11 -19.66
N GLY A 64 -6.80 12.24 -18.66
CA GLY A 64 -6.08 10.98 -18.82
C GLY A 64 -4.58 10.97 -18.51
N TRP A 65 -3.95 12.11 -18.20
CA TRP A 65 -2.53 12.14 -17.80
C TRP A 65 -2.27 11.42 -16.48
N GLN A 66 -3.26 11.43 -15.57
CA GLN A 66 -3.18 10.84 -14.23
C GLN A 66 -2.82 9.34 -14.32
N LYS A 67 -3.39 8.63 -15.30
CA LYS A 67 -3.06 7.22 -15.57
C LYS A 67 -1.56 7.02 -15.71
N TYR A 68 -0.93 7.75 -16.64
CA TYR A 68 0.48 7.60 -16.94
C TYR A 68 1.36 8.04 -15.78
N PHE A 69 1.00 9.16 -15.13
CA PHE A 69 1.68 9.63 -13.94
C PHE A 69 1.71 8.57 -12.84
N PHE A 70 0.56 7.98 -12.48
CA PHE A 70 0.49 6.97 -11.44
C PHE A 70 1.19 5.66 -11.82
N ILE A 71 1.19 5.27 -13.09
CA ILE A 71 1.95 4.10 -13.56
C ILE A 71 3.45 4.33 -13.37
N VAL A 72 3.97 5.46 -13.85
CA VAL A 72 5.39 5.82 -13.70
C VAL A 72 5.77 5.92 -12.22
N LEU A 73 4.93 6.54 -11.41
CA LEU A 73 5.14 6.67 -9.97
C LEU A 73 5.19 5.29 -9.29
N ALA A 74 4.25 4.39 -9.59
CA ALA A 74 4.20 3.05 -9.03
C ALA A 74 5.46 2.23 -9.39
N ILE A 75 5.90 2.28 -10.66
CA ILE A 75 7.14 1.61 -11.11
C ILE A 75 8.34 2.20 -10.36
N SER A 76 8.46 3.52 -10.32
CA SER A 76 9.61 4.22 -9.72
C SER A 76 9.74 3.91 -8.24
N ILE A 77 8.65 4.01 -7.48
CA ILE A 77 8.62 3.68 -6.05
C ILE A 77 8.91 2.19 -5.84
N SER A 78 8.31 1.30 -6.65
CA SER A 78 8.52 -0.14 -6.49
C SER A 78 9.97 -0.55 -6.72
N LEU A 79 10.63 0.00 -7.75
CA LEU A 79 12.06 -0.24 -8.00
C LEU A 79 12.94 0.31 -6.88
N MET A 80 12.65 1.52 -6.39
CA MET A 80 13.36 2.12 -5.26
C MET A 80 13.24 1.27 -3.99
N LEU A 81 12.03 0.84 -3.64
CA LEU A 81 11.79 0.02 -2.45
C LEU A 81 12.40 -1.37 -2.61
N MET A 82 12.38 -1.96 -3.81
CA MET A 82 13.05 -3.24 -4.08
C MET A 82 14.57 -3.13 -3.93
N TYR A 83 15.15 -2.00 -4.35
CA TYR A 83 16.56 -1.71 -4.11
C TYR A 83 16.90 -1.61 -2.62
N PHE A 84 16.09 -0.92 -1.82
CA PHE A 84 16.28 -0.86 -0.36
C PHE A 84 16.07 -2.22 0.30
N LEU A 85 15.06 -2.99 -0.13
CA LEU A 85 14.82 -4.34 0.35
C LEU A 85 16.01 -5.28 0.09
N LYS A 86 16.70 -5.12 -1.05
CA LYS A 86 17.93 -5.85 -1.36
C LYS A 86 19.09 -5.49 -0.45
N LYS A 87 19.22 -4.21 -0.07
CA LYS A 87 20.25 -3.73 0.86
C LYS A 87 19.99 -4.15 2.30
N ASN A 88 18.72 -4.32 2.67
CA ASN A 88 18.35 -4.74 4.00
C ASN A 88 18.68 -6.23 4.27
N THR A 89 18.96 -6.49 5.52
CA THR A 89 19.08 -7.83 6.10
C THR A 89 17.71 -8.31 6.61
N ALA A 90 17.48 -9.62 6.64
CA ALA A 90 16.17 -10.20 6.97
C ALA A 90 15.71 -9.98 8.42
N ASP A 91 16.60 -9.57 9.33
CA ASP A 91 16.27 -9.18 10.70
C ASP A 91 15.53 -7.84 10.80
N GLN A 92 15.62 -6.98 9.77
CA GLN A 92 14.87 -5.72 9.65
C GLN A 92 13.41 -5.97 9.24
N LYS A 93 12.71 -6.83 10.00
CA LYS A 93 11.41 -7.41 9.62
C LYS A 93 10.32 -6.36 9.37
N LEU A 94 10.24 -5.32 10.20
CA LEU A 94 9.22 -4.26 10.07
C LEU A 94 9.40 -3.51 8.75
N GLN A 95 10.60 -2.99 8.51
CA GLN A 95 10.93 -2.25 7.30
C GLN A 95 10.80 -3.11 6.04
N ASN A 96 11.27 -4.37 6.07
CA ASN A 96 11.15 -5.28 4.93
C ASN A 96 9.70 -5.64 4.62
N SER A 97 8.88 -5.87 5.64
CA SER A 97 7.44 -6.12 5.46
C SER A 97 6.73 -4.91 4.90
N ALA A 98 7.07 -3.71 5.39
CA ALA A 98 6.52 -2.46 4.90
C ALA A 98 6.81 -2.24 3.41
N TYR A 99 8.07 -2.39 3.00
CA TYR A 99 8.47 -2.25 1.60
C TYR A 99 7.75 -3.27 0.72
N ALA A 100 7.67 -4.54 1.14
CA ALA A 100 7.01 -5.57 0.39
C ALA A 100 5.49 -5.29 0.21
N LEU A 101 4.80 -4.85 1.26
CA LEU A 101 3.37 -4.50 1.18
C LEU A 101 3.12 -3.31 0.25
N ILE A 102 3.92 -2.25 0.37
CA ILE A 102 3.80 -1.06 -0.51
C ILE A 102 4.05 -1.44 -1.97
N ILE A 103 5.07 -2.26 -2.26
CA ILE A 103 5.34 -2.76 -3.62
C ILE A 103 4.13 -3.53 -4.15
N GLY A 104 3.60 -4.48 -3.36
CA GLY A 104 2.46 -5.30 -3.78
C GLY A 104 1.22 -4.47 -4.11
N GLY A 105 0.84 -3.55 -3.22
CA GLY A 105 -0.31 -2.68 -3.44
C GLY A 105 -0.09 -1.70 -4.61
N ALA A 106 1.08 -1.06 -4.70
CA ALA A 106 1.39 -0.14 -5.78
C ALA A 106 1.30 -0.82 -7.16
N LEU A 107 1.85 -2.03 -7.29
CA LEU A 107 1.81 -2.78 -8.55
C LEU A 107 0.39 -3.25 -8.90
N ALA A 108 -0.44 -3.64 -7.93
CA ALA A 108 -1.81 -4.08 -8.22
C ALA A 108 -2.68 -2.91 -8.72
N ASN A 109 -2.59 -1.75 -8.06
CA ASN A 109 -3.23 -0.50 -8.50
C ASN A 109 -2.68 0.02 -9.84
N MET A 110 -1.42 -0.29 -10.19
CA MET A 110 -0.85 0.01 -11.51
C MET A 110 -1.41 -0.90 -12.61
N VAL A 111 -1.64 -2.18 -12.33
CA VAL A 111 -2.20 -3.13 -13.29
C VAL A 111 -3.60 -2.70 -13.72
N ASP A 112 -4.44 -2.34 -12.76
CA ASP A 112 -5.76 -1.76 -13.02
C ASP A 112 -5.69 -0.53 -13.95
N ARG A 113 -4.82 0.43 -13.62
CA ARG A 113 -4.64 1.63 -14.46
C ARG A 113 -4.17 1.29 -15.86
N THR A 114 -3.28 0.30 -15.98
CA THR A 114 -2.77 -0.15 -17.29
C THR A 114 -3.88 -0.75 -18.12
N TYR A 115 -4.67 -1.66 -17.54
CA TYR A 115 -5.66 -2.46 -18.24
C TYR A 115 -7.02 -1.76 -18.41
N HIS A 116 -7.55 -1.16 -17.34
CA HIS A 116 -8.85 -0.48 -17.33
C HIS A 116 -8.78 1.03 -17.55
N GLY A 117 -7.65 1.67 -17.23
CA GLY A 117 -7.52 3.13 -17.21
C GLY A 117 -7.93 3.79 -15.89
N PHE A 118 -8.44 3.02 -14.93
CA PHE A 118 -8.85 3.42 -13.59
C PHE A 118 -8.57 2.29 -12.61
N VAL A 119 -8.64 2.59 -11.30
CA VAL A 119 -8.59 1.60 -10.23
C VAL A 119 -9.99 1.14 -9.86
N VAL A 120 -10.15 -0.15 -9.60
CA VAL A 120 -11.39 -0.73 -9.07
C VAL A 120 -11.40 -0.59 -7.54
N ASP A 121 -12.26 0.27 -7.02
CA ASP A 121 -12.46 0.43 -5.58
C ASP A 121 -13.77 -0.21 -5.15
N PHE A 122 -13.79 -0.77 -3.92
CA PHE A 122 -14.94 -1.55 -3.47
C PHE A 122 -15.20 -1.63 -1.98
N LEU A 123 -14.27 -1.21 -1.13
CA LEU A 123 -14.44 -1.17 0.31
C LEU A 123 -15.01 0.20 0.70
N ASP A 124 -16.30 0.25 1.04
CA ASP A 124 -17.02 1.48 1.36
C ASP A 124 -17.42 1.47 2.84
N PHE A 125 -16.72 2.27 3.64
CA PHE A 125 -17.03 2.46 5.07
C PHE A 125 -17.73 3.80 5.27
N TYR A 126 -18.78 3.79 6.08
CA TYR A 126 -19.61 4.96 6.29
C TYR A 126 -20.13 5.07 7.74
N TRP A 127 -20.49 6.29 8.11
CA TRP A 127 -21.22 6.59 9.33
C TRP A 127 -22.37 7.54 8.99
N ASP A 128 -23.61 7.05 9.14
CA ASP A 128 -24.82 7.76 8.72
C ASP A 128 -24.74 8.13 7.22
N ILE A 129 -24.79 9.43 6.87
CA ILE A 129 -24.66 9.92 5.49
C ILE A 129 -23.21 10.16 5.04
N TYR A 130 -22.23 10.04 5.95
CA TYR A 130 -20.84 10.37 5.66
C TYR A 130 -20.06 9.11 5.27
N HIS A 131 -19.56 9.11 4.04
CA HIS A 131 -18.73 8.02 3.51
C HIS A 131 -17.26 8.42 3.53
N TYR A 132 -16.41 7.49 3.99
CA TYR A 132 -14.98 7.57 3.72
C TYR A 132 -14.75 7.26 2.22
N PRO A 133 -13.73 7.83 1.55
CA PRO A 133 -13.43 7.49 0.17
C PRO A 133 -13.29 5.97 -0.01
N VAL A 134 -14.03 5.40 -0.96
CA VAL A 134 -14.00 3.97 -1.25
C VAL A 134 -12.58 3.57 -1.66
N PHE A 135 -12.09 2.45 -1.14
CA PHE A 135 -10.73 1.98 -1.36
C PHE A 135 -10.69 0.47 -1.67
N ASN A 136 -9.50 -0.10 -1.83
CA ASN A 136 -9.31 -1.52 -2.12
C ASN A 136 -8.22 -2.17 -1.25
N ILE A 137 -7.94 -3.45 -1.51
CA ILE A 137 -6.97 -4.23 -0.73
C ILE A 137 -5.53 -3.73 -0.97
N ALA A 138 -5.21 -3.26 -2.18
CA ALA A 138 -3.93 -2.62 -2.45
C ALA A 138 -3.72 -1.36 -1.61
N ASP A 139 -4.75 -0.53 -1.42
CA ASP A 139 -4.67 0.66 -0.58
C ASP A 139 -4.48 0.29 0.90
N VAL A 140 -5.16 -0.77 1.37
CA VAL A 140 -4.94 -1.32 2.71
C VAL A 140 -3.48 -1.78 2.88
N ALA A 141 -2.92 -2.50 1.90
CA ALA A 141 -1.53 -2.94 1.96
C ALA A 141 -0.55 -1.76 2.01
N ILE A 142 -0.78 -0.71 1.19
CA ILE A 142 0.02 0.52 1.22
C ILE A 142 -0.09 1.23 2.57
N CYS A 143 -1.31 1.37 3.11
CA CYS A 143 -1.57 2.02 4.39
C CYS A 143 -0.89 1.28 5.55
N ILE A 144 -1.02 -0.05 5.61
CA ILE A 144 -0.33 -0.88 6.61
C ILE A 144 1.19 -0.73 6.45
N GLY A 145 1.71 -0.78 5.22
CA GLY A 145 3.13 -0.59 4.96
C GLY A 145 3.64 0.76 5.45
N ALA A 146 2.92 1.85 5.18
CA ALA A 146 3.26 3.18 5.69
C ALA A 146 3.23 3.23 7.23
N GLY A 147 2.22 2.63 7.87
CA GLY A 147 2.14 2.51 9.33
C GLY A 147 3.31 1.72 9.92
N LEU A 148 3.75 0.64 9.27
CA LEU A 148 4.92 -0.13 9.69
C LEU A 148 6.22 0.69 9.61
N LEU A 149 6.41 1.50 8.57
CA LEU A 149 7.56 2.42 8.49
C LEU A 149 7.53 3.46 9.60
N MET A 150 6.35 4.00 9.91
CA MET A 150 6.18 4.95 11.00
C MET A 150 6.54 4.32 12.35
N ILE A 151 6.06 3.10 12.62
CA ILE A 151 6.40 2.36 13.85
C ILE A 151 7.91 2.07 13.93
N ASP A 152 8.53 1.68 12.82
CA ASP A 152 9.97 1.41 12.75
C ASP A 152 10.82 2.65 13.05
N ALA A 153 10.41 3.81 12.50
CA ALA A 153 11.07 5.09 12.76
C ALA A 153 11.04 5.45 14.27
N PHE A 154 9.88 5.33 14.92
CA PHE A 154 9.76 5.61 16.36
C PHE A 154 10.56 4.63 17.23
N LYS A 155 10.67 3.35 16.86
CA LYS A 155 11.51 2.38 17.58
C LYS A 155 13.00 2.69 17.44
N SER A 156 13.42 3.06 16.23
CA SER A 156 14.81 3.42 15.94
C SER A 156 15.24 4.67 16.70
N GLU A 157 14.37 5.66 16.86
CA GLU A 157 14.63 6.85 17.66
C GLU A 157 14.78 6.54 19.15
N LYS A 158 13.85 5.76 19.72
CA LYS A 158 13.92 5.34 21.13
C LYS A 158 15.21 4.60 21.46
N LYS A 159 15.64 3.69 20.59
CA LYS A 159 16.91 2.95 20.76
C LYS A 159 18.10 3.91 20.78
N LYS A 160 18.17 4.85 19.84
CA LYS A 160 19.24 5.87 19.80
C LYS A 160 19.29 6.74 21.07
N ILE A 161 18.14 7.08 21.65
CA ILE A 161 18.07 7.85 22.90
C ILE A 161 18.60 7.03 24.08
N GLN A 162 18.20 5.75 24.18
CA GLN A 162 18.66 4.85 25.24
C GLN A 162 20.17 4.59 25.16
N ASP A 163 20.70 4.33 23.96
CA ASP A 163 22.13 4.09 23.76
C ASP A 163 22.95 5.31 24.19
N LYS A 164 22.52 6.53 23.81
CA LYS A 164 23.16 7.78 24.25
C LYS A 164 23.08 8.04 25.75
N GLN A 165 22.02 7.60 26.42
CA GLN A 165 21.88 7.73 27.88
C GLN A 165 22.77 6.73 28.62
N ALA A 166 22.89 5.50 28.10
CA ALA A 166 23.77 4.47 28.65
C ALA A 166 25.26 4.84 28.50
N GLU A 167 25.67 5.43 27.38
CA GLU A 167 27.03 5.94 27.20
C GLU A 167 27.38 7.05 28.21
N LYS A 168 26.43 7.94 28.52
CA LYS A 168 26.62 9.02 29.50
C LYS A 168 26.65 8.55 30.95
N SER A 169 26.00 7.43 31.29
CA SER A 169 25.99 6.90 32.66
C SER A 169 27.20 6.00 32.95
N GLY A 170 27.78 5.34 31.94
CA GLY A 170 28.99 4.52 32.09
C GLY A 170 30.33 5.27 32.06
N GLN A 171 30.32 6.58 31.80
CA GLN A 171 31.50 7.46 31.86
C GLN A 171 31.65 8.21 33.20
N LYS A 172 30.80 7.92 34.19
CA LYS A 172 30.92 8.40 35.58
C LYS A 172 31.42 7.27 36.48
#